data_AF-A0A370EFA3-F1
#
_entry.id   AF-A0A370EFA3-F1
#
_cell.length_a   1.000
_cell.length_b   1.000
_cell.length_c   1.000
_cell.angle_alpha   90.00
_cell.angle_beta   90.00
_cell.angle_gamma   90.00
#
_symmetry.space_group_name_H-M   'P 1'
#
loop_
_entity.id
_entity.type
_entity.pdbx_description
1 polymer ?
#
loop_
_entity_poly.entity_id
_entity_poly.type
_entity_poly.pdbx_seq_one_letter_code
_entity_poly.pdbx_strand_id
1 'polypeptide(L)'
;MKAFLLSAACFMLFACSGSDEDNVNNGNNPGNGEVSNTLHMSFKTPDWEQFINCEQLDLYGFAVSESANAVSATSASTKETFYFSIPVDSSAMVAPGNLKKYAITGYGDNVNPFEFSQKLPITQGSATYLISSLGFGADDYNEVVAIQYIGSEPNNAVFKVKCRYAMHAYELGNSQNIKPITGTFHFKVRTSKN
;
A
#
# COMPACT_ATOMS: atom_id res chain seq x y z
N MET A 1 54.86 34.44 -36.54
CA MET A 1 53.80 34.96 -37.42
C MET A 1 52.86 33.82 -37.77
N LYS A 2 51.55 33.99 -37.46
CA LYS A 2 50.37 33.22 -37.94
C LYS A 2 50.38 31.71 -37.63
N ALA A 3 49.78 31.20 -36.55
CA ALA A 3 48.34 31.11 -36.23
C ALA A 3 47.50 30.49 -37.36
N PHE A 4 47.09 29.23 -37.16
CA PHE A 4 45.85 28.69 -37.75
C PHE A 4 45.15 27.82 -36.70
N LEU A 5 44.08 28.39 -36.14
CA LEU A 5 43.11 27.73 -35.29
C LEU A 5 42.27 26.78 -36.15
N LEU A 6 42.06 25.55 -35.68
CA LEU A 6 40.87 24.78 -36.05
C LEU A 6 40.23 24.24 -34.78
N SER A 7 39.30 25.04 -34.26
CA SER A 7 38.38 24.67 -33.18
C SER A 7 37.26 23.83 -33.79
N ALA A 8 37.19 22.55 -33.45
CA ALA A 8 36.05 21.70 -33.75
C ALA A 8 35.11 21.69 -32.53
N ALA A 9 34.18 22.63 -32.51
CA ALA A 9 33.07 22.67 -31.57
C ALA A 9 32.11 21.52 -31.89
N CYS A 10 32.11 20.49 -31.05
CA CYS A 10 31.14 19.40 -31.13
C CYS A 10 29.82 19.89 -30.48
N PHE A 11 28.88 20.32 -31.33
CA PHE A 11 27.49 20.58 -30.96
C PHE A 11 26.82 19.24 -30.57
N MET A 12 26.60 19.01 -29.27
CA MET A 12 25.65 17.99 -28.84
C MET A 12 24.24 18.59 -28.85
N LEU A 13 23.45 18.19 -29.85
CA LEU A 13 22.02 18.47 -29.93
C LEU A 13 21.23 17.34 -29.24
N PHE A 14 20.32 17.79 -28.38
CA PHE A 14 19.13 17.18 -27.79
C PHE A 14 18.66 15.79 -28.29
N ALA A 15 18.37 14.93 -27.31
CA ALA A 15 17.20 14.05 -27.34
C ALA A 15 16.60 13.96 -25.93
N CYS A 16 15.67 14.87 -25.61
CA CYS A 16 14.61 14.55 -24.65
C CYS A 16 13.67 13.56 -25.36
N SER A 17 13.80 12.27 -25.07
CA SER A 17 12.63 11.38 -25.09
C SER A 17 11.88 11.72 -23.80
N GLY A 18 10.68 12.29 -23.85
CA GLY A 18 9.56 11.80 -24.62
C GLY A 18 8.76 10.92 -23.67
N SER A 19 7.93 11.59 -22.86
CA SER A 19 6.83 11.08 -22.06
C SER A 19 6.55 9.59 -22.20
N ASP A 20 6.82 8.84 -21.13
CA ASP A 20 6.20 7.54 -20.92
C ASP A 20 4.69 7.77 -20.85
N GLU A 21 4.03 7.53 -21.97
CA GLU A 21 2.60 7.28 -22.02
C GLU A 21 2.38 5.99 -21.22
N ASP A 22 1.80 6.14 -20.02
CA ASP A 22 1.25 5.05 -19.22
C ASP A 22 0.18 4.32 -20.04
N ASN A 23 0.63 3.39 -20.87
CA ASN A 23 -0.21 2.48 -21.62
C ASN A 23 -0.69 1.40 -20.63
N VAL A 24 -1.76 1.72 -19.90
CA VAL A 24 -2.49 0.82 -19.01
C VAL A 24 -3.06 -0.31 -19.88
N ASN A 25 -2.23 -1.32 -20.13
CA ASN A 25 -2.63 -2.48 -20.88
C ASN A 25 -3.39 -3.43 -19.95
N ASN A 26 -4.65 -3.61 -20.32
CA ASN A 26 -5.70 -4.30 -19.61
C ASN A 26 -5.42 -5.81 -19.59
N GLY A 27 -4.95 -6.33 -18.46
CA GLY A 27 -4.72 -7.76 -18.23
C GLY A 27 -5.46 -8.21 -16.98
N ASN A 28 -6.47 -9.06 -17.16
CA ASN A 28 -7.29 -9.69 -16.13
C ASN A 28 -6.46 -10.56 -15.16
N ASN A 29 -5.73 -9.92 -14.25
CA ASN A 29 -5.27 -10.55 -13.02
C ASN A 29 -5.49 -9.56 -11.88
N PRO A 30 -6.40 -9.84 -10.92
CA PRO A 30 -6.76 -8.90 -9.86
C PRO A 30 -5.60 -8.43 -8.95
N GLY A 31 -4.37 -8.97 -9.12
CA GLY A 31 -3.20 -8.67 -8.29
C GLY A 31 -1.95 -8.14 -9.00
N ASN A 32 -1.93 -7.95 -10.33
CA ASN A 32 -0.70 -7.59 -11.05
C ASN A 32 -0.53 -6.09 -11.38
N GLY A 33 -1.37 -5.21 -10.83
CA GLY A 33 -1.22 -3.77 -11.01
C GLY A 33 0.08 -3.24 -10.40
N GLU A 34 0.71 -2.28 -11.06
CA GLU A 34 1.84 -1.53 -10.52
C GLU A 34 1.39 -0.71 -9.30
N VAL A 35 2.17 -0.75 -8.21
CA VAL A 35 1.87 0.04 -7.00
C VAL A 35 2.46 1.43 -7.15
N SER A 36 1.60 2.45 -7.19
CA SER A 36 2.00 3.85 -7.34
C SER A 36 3.08 4.28 -6.32
N ASN A 37 3.99 5.16 -6.78
CA ASN A 37 5.01 5.80 -5.95
C ASN A 37 4.46 6.88 -5.00
N THR A 38 3.25 7.38 -5.25
CA THR A 38 2.57 8.34 -4.35
C THR A 38 1.99 7.62 -3.14
N LEU A 39 1.87 8.31 -2.00
CA LEU A 39 1.19 7.76 -0.83
C LEU A 39 -0.31 7.66 -1.11
N HIS A 40 -0.86 6.47 -0.98
CA HIS A 40 -2.24 6.19 -1.37
C HIS A 40 -2.83 4.98 -0.66
N MET A 41 -4.15 4.89 -0.75
CA MET A 41 -4.92 3.67 -0.57
C MET A 41 -5.83 3.53 -1.79
N SER A 42 -5.89 2.35 -2.38
CA SER A 42 -6.82 2.04 -3.46
C SER A 42 -7.56 0.75 -3.15
N PHE A 43 -8.77 0.64 -3.69
CA PHE A 43 -9.54 -0.59 -3.66
C PHE A 43 -10.38 -0.71 -4.93
N LYS A 44 -10.74 -1.94 -5.24
CA LYS A 44 -11.67 -2.33 -6.30
C LYS A 44 -12.50 -3.50 -5.81
N THR A 45 -13.80 -3.35 -5.94
CA THR A 45 -14.82 -4.37 -5.72
C THR A 45 -15.55 -4.62 -7.05
N PRO A 46 -16.45 -5.61 -7.14
CA PRO A 46 -17.32 -5.75 -8.32
C PRO A 46 -18.19 -4.51 -8.59
N ASP A 47 -18.52 -3.74 -7.56
CA ASP A 47 -19.51 -2.66 -7.64
C ASP A 47 -18.87 -1.28 -7.84
N TRP A 48 -17.68 -1.06 -7.30
CA TRP A 48 -16.97 0.22 -7.38
C TRP A 48 -15.49 0.10 -7.03
N GLU A 49 -14.73 1.11 -7.45
CA GLU A 49 -13.31 1.27 -7.19
C GLU A 49 -13.00 2.73 -6.80
N GLN A 50 -11.92 2.93 -6.07
CA GLN A 50 -11.46 4.27 -5.73
C GLN A 50 -9.96 4.31 -5.47
N PHE A 51 -9.37 5.46 -5.79
CA PHE A 51 -8.03 5.86 -5.37
C PHE A 51 -8.13 7.02 -4.37
N ILE A 52 -7.49 6.87 -3.21
CA ILE A 52 -7.49 7.86 -2.13
C ILE A 52 -6.06 8.37 -1.96
N ASN A 53 -5.89 9.68 -2.15
CA ASN A 53 -4.61 10.34 -1.90
C ASN A 53 -4.32 10.39 -0.39
N CYS A 54 -3.18 9.82 0.01
CA CYS A 54 -2.74 9.75 1.41
C CYS A 54 -1.44 10.53 1.67
N GLU A 55 -1.07 11.49 0.82
CA GLU A 55 0.18 12.28 0.99
C GLU A 55 0.25 13.06 2.30
N GLN A 56 -0.91 13.44 2.85
CA GLN A 56 -1.02 14.13 4.14
C GLN A 56 -1.24 13.17 5.31
N LEU A 57 -1.31 11.86 5.05
CA LEU A 57 -1.56 10.86 6.08
C LEU A 57 -0.28 10.61 6.88
N ASP A 58 -0.35 10.88 8.18
CA ASP A 58 0.75 10.66 9.10
C ASP A 58 0.38 9.62 10.16
N LEU A 59 0.82 8.38 9.96
CA LEU A 59 0.42 7.24 10.78
C LEU A 59 1.39 7.01 11.94
N TYR A 60 0.84 6.94 13.15
CA TYR A 60 1.52 6.50 14.36
C TYR A 60 0.91 5.17 14.81
N GLY A 61 1.76 4.17 14.99
CA GLY A 61 1.32 2.84 15.40
C GLY A 61 0.92 2.80 16.87
N PHE A 62 -0.07 1.97 17.19
CA PHE A 62 -0.38 1.56 18.56
C PHE A 62 -0.06 0.07 18.72
N ALA A 63 0.38 -0.34 19.91
CA ALA A 63 0.72 -1.73 20.18
C ALA A 63 -0.50 -2.65 20.04
N VAL A 64 -0.32 -3.75 19.31
CA VAL A 64 -1.33 -4.82 19.14
C VAL A 64 -0.81 -6.18 19.58
N SER A 65 0.52 -6.36 19.59
CA SER A 65 1.21 -7.48 20.22
C SER A 65 2.61 -7.07 20.64
N GLU A 66 3.37 -7.98 21.25
CA GLU A 66 4.80 -7.76 21.54
C GLU A 66 5.64 -7.59 20.27
N SER A 67 5.16 -8.10 19.13
CA SER A 67 5.90 -8.10 17.86
C SER A 67 5.39 -7.08 16.85
N ALA A 68 4.18 -6.54 17.04
CA ALA A 68 3.54 -5.67 16.08
C ALA A 68 2.86 -4.43 16.70
N ASN A 69 2.97 -3.33 15.95
CA ASN A 69 2.11 -2.16 16.09
C ASN A 69 1.12 -2.13 14.93
N ALA A 70 -0.10 -1.64 15.12
CA ALA A 70 -1.05 -1.39 14.05
C ALA A 70 -1.21 0.11 13.78
N VAL A 71 -1.39 0.46 12.51
CA VAL A 71 -1.85 1.77 12.06
C VAL A 71 -3.23 1.63 11.46
N SER A 72 -4.05 2.67 11.59
CA SER A 72 -5.39 2.72 11.02
C SER A 72 -5.75 4.15 10.65
N ALA A 73 -6.55 4.29 9.60
CA ALA A 73 -7.22 5.54 9.28
C ALA A 73 -8.58 5.25 8.65
N THR A 74 -9.47 6.23 8.72
CA THR A 74 -10.76 6.20 8.02
C THR A 74 -10.82 7.35 7.04
N SER A 75 -11.12 7.03 5.78
CA SER A 75 -11.32 8.02 4.74
C SER A 75 -12.57 8.86 5.01
N ALA A 76 -12.42 10.17 5.04
CA ALA A 76 -13.55 11.08 5.23
C ALA A 76 -14.54 11.03 4.07
N SER A 77 -14.06 10.81 2.84
CA SER A 77 -14.84 10.84 1.60
C SER A 77 -15.51 9.51 1.29
N THR A 78 -14.84 8.38 1.57
CA THR A 78 -15.35 7.05 1.24
C THR A 78 -15.87 6.29 2.43
N LYS A 79 -15.55 6.68 3.67
CA LYS A 79 -15.82 5.92 4.91
C LYS A 79 -15.18 4.54 4.95
N GLU A 80 -14.25 4.25 4.05
CA GLU A 80 -13.36 3.09 4.12
C GLU A 80 -12.43 3.25 5.33
N THR A 81 -12.24 2.17 6.08
CA THR A 81 -11.33 2.08 7.22
C THR A 81 -10.41 0.88 7.02
N PHE A 82 -9.11 1.07 7.15
CA PHE A 82 -8.13 -0.01 7.12
C PHE A 82 -7.43 -0.19 8.46
N TYR A 83 -6.85 -1.37 8.65
CA TYR A 83 -5.79 -1.63 9.62
C TYR A 83 -4.62 -2.30 8.91
N PHE A 84 -3.41 -1.83 9.21
CA PHE A 84 -2.18 -2.43 8.74
C PHE A 84 -1.21 -2.55 9.91
N SER A 85 -0.72 -3.75 10.17
CA SER A 85 0.26 -3.98 11.22
C SER A 85 1.69 -3.99 10.67
N ILE A 86 2.63 -3.53 11.48
CA ILE A 86 4.04 -3.43 11.17
C ILE A 86 4.85 -3.97 12.36
N PRO A 87 6.09 -4.44 12.15
CA PRO A 87 6.99 -4.77 13.24
C PRO A 87 7.15 -3.62 14.23
N VAL A 88 7.30 -3.94 15.51
CA VAL A 88 7.62 -2.94 16.55
C VAL A 88 8.97 -2.27 16.28
N ASP A 89 9.96 -3.05 15.81
CA ASP A 89 11.36 -2.62 15.68
C ASP A 89 11.81 -2.40 14.23
N SER A 90 12.65 -1.38 14.02
CA SER A 90 13.22 -1.07 12.70
C SER A 90 14.06 -2.19 12.10
N SER A 91 14.81 -2.93 12.92
CA SER A 91 15.62 -4.06 12.48
C SER A 91 14.77 -5.18 11.88
N ALA A 92 13.59 -5.43 12.47
CA ALA A 92 12.62 -6.39 11.96
C ALA A 92 11.92 -5.90 10.69
N MET A 93 11.82 -4.58 10.48
CA MET A 93 11.24 -3.98 9.27
C MET A 93 12.07 -4.26 8.01
N VAL A 94 13.41 -4.22 8.12
CA VAL A 94 14.34 -4.37 6.99
C VAL A 94 14.86 -5.80 6.81
N ALA A 95 14.27 -6.77 7.49
CA ALA A 95 14.72 -8.16 7.44
C ALA A 95 14.65 -8.75 6.01
N PRO A 96 15.72 -9.43 5.53
CA PRO A 96 15.70 -10.13 4.25
C PRO A 96 14.64 -11.23 4.29
N GLY A 97 13.56 -11.06 3.52
CA GLY A 97 12.41 -11.97 3.52
C GLY A 97 11.08 -11.32 3.87
N ASN A 98 11.08 -10.02 4.17
CA ASN A 98 9.83 -9.30 4.39
C ASN A 98 9.03 -9.00 3.11
N LEU A 99 9.68 -9.04 1.94
CA LEU A 99 9.03 -8.84 0.65
C LEU A 99 8.35 -10.13 0.18
N LYS A 100 7.15 -10.38 0.69
CA LYS A 100 6.37 -11.59 0.46
C LYS A 100 4.89 -11.34 0.73
N LYS A 101 4.08 -12.38 0.51
CA LYS A 101 2.67 -12.44 0.91
C LYS A 101 2.53 -12.80 2.39
N TYR A 102 1.62 -12.09 3.05
CA TYR A 102 1.14 -12.27 4.41
C TYR A 102 -0.37 -12.52 4.38
N ALA A 103 -0.90 -13.04 5.49
CA ALA A 103 -2.33 -13.29 5.62
C ALA A 103 -3.12 -11.97 5.66
N ILE A 104 -4.32 -12.00 5.07
CA ILE A 104 -5.40 -11.07 5.42
C ILE A 104 -5.99 -11.53 6.75
N THR A 105 -6.43 -10.60 7.60
CA THR A 105 -7.04 -10.92 8.89
C THR A 105 -8.44 -10.33 9.04
N GLY A 106 -9.12 -10.71 10.13
CA GLY A 106 -10.35 -10.10 10.58
C GLY A 106 -10.19 -8.60 10.79
N TYR A 107 -11.23 -7.83 10.48
CA TYR A 107 -11.21 -6.38 10.68
C TYR A 107 -10.90 -6.02 12.14
N GLY A 108 -9.72 -5.43 12.36
CA GLY A 108 -9.21 -5.06 13.69
C GLY A 108 -8.42 -6.16 14.42
N ASP A 109 -8.30 -7.35 13.84
CA ASP A 109 -7.62 -8.52 14.44
C ASP A 109 -6.15 -8.64 13.98
N ASN A 110 -5.52 -7.51 13.62
CA ASN A 110 -4.12 -7.47 13.17
C ASN A 110 -3.18 -7.60 14.39
N VAL A 111 -2.57 -8.76 14.57
CA VAL A 111 -1.70 -9.07 15.72
C VAL A 111 -0.28 -9.45 15.32
N ASN A 112 -0.06 -9.88 14.07
CA ASN A 112 1.27 -10.17 13.53
C ASN A 112 1.72 -9.06 12.56
N PRO A 113 3.03 -8.89 12.32
CA PRO A 113 3.51 -7.92 11.35
C PRO A 113 2.99 -8.17 9.92
N PHE A 114 2.74 -7.07 9.21
CA PHE A 114 2.32 -7.02 7.81
C PHE A 114 0.95 -7.64 7.51
N GLU A 115 0.11 -7.84 8.51
CA GLU A 115 -1.29 -8.21 8.30
C GLU A 115 -2.09 -6.98 7.84
N PHE A 116 -3.08 -7.21 6.97
CA PHE A 116 -3.98 -6.18 6.49
C PHE A 116 -5.43 -6.60 6.71
N SER A 117 -6.26 -5.64 7.10
CA SER A 117 -7.71 -5.82 7.23
C SER A 117 -8.43 -4.52 6.88
N GLN A 118 -9.68 -4.61 6.45
CA GLN A 118 -10.45 -3.42 6.06
C GLN A 118 -11.95 -3.57 6.27
N LYS A 119 -12.59 -2.42 6.45
CA LYS A 119 -14.02 -2.21 6.44
C LYS A 119 -14.33 -1.19 5.35
N LEU A 120 -15.05 -1.62 4.33
CA LEU A 120 -15.27 -0.85 3.11
C LEU A 120 -16.77 -0.74 2.82
N PRO A 121 -17.36 0.44 2.57
CA PRO A 121 -18.76 0.50 2.15
C PRO A 121 -19.02 -0.32 0.89
N ILE A 122 -20.17 -0.98 0.80
CA ILE A 122 -20.51 -1.81 -0.38
C ILE A 122 -20.53 -0.98 -1.68
N THR A 123 -20.88 0.30 -1.56
CA THR A 123 -20.89 1.32 -2.62
C THR A 123 -20.65 2.69 -1.99
N GLN A 124 -20.30 3.70 -2.79
CA GLN A 124 -20.09 5.06 -2.31
C GLN A 124 -21.34 5.59 -1.58
N GLY A 125 -21.15 6.04 -0.33
CA GLY A 125 -22.22 6.60 0.50
C GLY A 125 -23.12 5.56 1.17
N SER A 126 -22.86 4.26 1.00
CA SER A 126 -23.65 3.21 1.66
C SER A 126 -23.46 3.21 3.18
N ALA A 127 -24.55 2.91 3.90
CA ALA A 127 -24.53 2.61 5.32
C ALA A 127 -24.16 1.14 5.63
N THR A 128 -24.03 0.31 4.59
CA THR A 128 -23.68 -1.11 4.68
C THR A 128 -22.23 -1.31 4.25
N TYR A 129 -21.53 -2.24 4.90
CA TYR A 129 -20.09 -2.42 4.75
C TYR A 129 -19.72 -3.86 4.43
N LEU A 130 -18.67 -4.03 3.66
CA LEU A 130 -17.88 -5.25 3.54
C LEU A 130 -16.82 -5.27 4.65
N ILE A 131 -16.71 -6.39 5.35
CA ILE A 131 -15.76 -6.62 6.44
C ILE A 131 -14.82 -7.76 6.06
N SER A 132 -13.51 -7.54 6.14
CA SER A 132 -12.53 -8.60 5.93
C SER A 132 -12.59 -9.65 7.05
N SER A 133 -12.38 -10.92 6.70
CA SER A 133 -12.20 -12.01 7.66
C SER A 133 -11.15 -13.00 7.18
N LEU A 134 -10.64 -13.80 8.11
CA LEU A 134 -9.82 -14.96 7.81
C LEU A 134 -10.63 -16.05 7.11
N GLY A 135 -9.96 -16.78 6.21
CA GLY A 135 -10.41 -18.10 5.74
C GLY A 135 -11.41 -18.09 4.57
N PHE A 136 -11.54 -16.99 3.85
CA PHE A 136 -12.45 -16.93 2.69
C PHE A 136 -11.81 -17.34 1.36
N GLY A 137 -10.52 -17.13 1.17
CA GLY A 137 -9.82 -17.54 -0.06
C GLY A 137 -8.42 -18.09 0.22
N ALA A 138 -8.03 -19.15 -0.52
CA ALA A 138 -6.64 -19.62 -0.55
C ALA A 138 -5.69 -18.58 -1.18
N ASP A 139 -6.25 -17.66 -1.97
CA ASP A 139 -5.55 -16.58 -2.67
C ASP A 139 -5.67 -15.22 -1.95
N ASP A 140 -6.18 -15.18 -0.70
CA ASP A 140 -6.25 -13.96 0.08
C ASP A 140 -4.85 -13.62 0.62
N TYR A 141 -4.35 -12.42 0.32
CA TYR A 141 -3.04 -11.97 0.75
C TYR A 141 -2.93 -10.46 0.93
N ASN A 142 -1.98 -10.06 1.77
CA ASN A 142 -1.30 -8.77 1.69
C ASN A 142 0.15 -9.00 1.28
N GLU A 143 0.58 -8.49 0.14
CA GLU A 143 1.93 -8.64 -0.37
C GLU A 143 2.71 -7.36 -0.12
N VAL A 144 3.78 -7.45 0.65
CA VAL A 144 4.74 -6.36 0.77
C VAL A 144 5.64 -6.37 -0.46
N VAL A 145 5.51 -5.35 -1.29
CA VAL A 145 6.23 -5.21 -2.56
C VAL A 145 7.53 -4.45 -2.38
N ALA A 146 7.53 -3.43 -1.51
CA ALA A 146 8.73 -2.67 -1.20
C ALA A 146 8.66 -2.07 0.22
N ILE A 147 9.82 -2.00 0.86
CA ILE A 147 10.04 -1.26 2.09
C ILE A 147 11.22 -0.32 1.85
N GLN A 148 11.01 0.97 2.04
CA GLN A 148 12.05 1.99 1.89
C GLN A 148 12.22 2.73 3.21
N TYR A 149 13.43 2.69 3.78
CA TYR A 149 13.80 3.59 4.86
C TYR A 149 13.94 5.03 4.31
N ILE A 150 13.25 5.98 4.94
CA ILE A 150 13.24 7.39 4.48
C ILE A 150 13.85 8.37 5.50
N GLY A 151 14.23 7.90 6.69
CA GLY A 151 14.86 8.72 7.71
C GLY A 151 14.51 8.29 9.13
N SER A 152 14.96 9.06 10.11
CA SER A 152 14.65 8.83 11.53
C SER A 152 14.22 10.10 12.24
N GLU A 153 13.33 9.94 13.20
CA GLU A 153 12.96 10.90 14.24
C GLU A 153 13.68 10.50 15.55
N PRO A 154 13.60 11.29 16.64
CA PRO A 154 14.32 10.98 17.89
C PRO A 154 14.13 9.54 18.40
N ASN A 155 12.90 9.03 18.35
CA ASN A 155 12.55 7.70 18.86
C ASN A 155 12.11 6.71 17.79
N ASN A 156 11.94 7.16 16.54
CA ASN A 156 11.34 6.36 15.48
C ASN A 156 12.26 6.26 14.26
N ALA A 157 12.24 5.11 13.60
CA ALA A 157 12.65 4.99 12.21
C ALA A 157 11.41 5.14 11.32
N VAL A 158 11.56 5.83 10.20
CA VAL A 158 10.46 6.15 9.28
C VAL A 158 10.64 5.38 7.98
N PHE A 159 9.58 4.71 7.57
CA PHE A 159 9.55 3.89 6.37
C PHE A 159 8.40 4.27 5.44
N LYS A 160 8.61 4.05 4.16
CA LYS A 160 7.55 3.91 3.17
C LYS A 160 7.36 2.43 2.86
N VAL A 161 6.12 1.96 2.93
CA VAL A 161 5.77 0.55 2.69
C VAL A 161 4.76 0.48 1.57
N LYS A 162 5.10 -0.26 0.53
CA LYS A 162 4.23 -0.52 -0.61
C LYS A 162 3.68 -1.92 -0.52
N CYS A 163 2.37 -2.02 -0.63
CA CYS A 163 1.68 -3.28 -0.64
C CYS A 163 0.65 -3.34 -1.77
N ARG A 164 0.34 -4.57 -2.16
CA ARG A 164 -0.88 -4.91 -2.90
C ARG A 164 -1.58 -6.03 -2.17
N TYR A 165 -2.90 -6.06 -2.24
CA TYR A 165 -3.68 -7.05 -1.55
C TYR A 165 -4.81 -7.57 -2.42
N ALA A 166 -5.19 -8.81 -2.16
CA ALA A 166 -6.41 -9.42 -2.63
C ALA A 166 -7.05 -10.10 -1.42
N MET A 167 -8.36 -9.93 -1.26
CA MET A 167 -9.08 -10.53 -0.16
C MET A 167 -10.53 -10.80 -0.53
N HIS A 168 -11.19 -11.61 0.27
CA HIS A 168 -12.64 -11.68 0.29
C HIS A 168 -13.18 -11.06 1.57
N ALA A 169 -14.31 -10.37 1.46
CA ALA A 169 -14.97 -9.71 2.56
C ALA A 169 -16.48 -9.98 2.51
N TYR A 170 -17.10 -10.12 3.68
CA TYR A 170 -18.53 -10.38 3.79
C TYR A 170 -19.31 -9.09 4.07
N GLU A 171 -20.56 -9.03 3.62
CA GLU A 171 -21.45 -7.92 3.93
C GLU A 171 -21.91 -7.96 5.40
N LEU A 172 -21.76 -6.85 6.12
CA LEU A 172 -22.23 -6.69 7.48
C LEU A 172 -23.76 -6.85 7.53
N GLY A 173 -24.23 -7.87 8.25
CA GLY A 173 -25.64 -8.25 8.30
C GLY A 173 -26.03 -9.36 7.32
N ASN A 174 -25.15 -9.75 6.40
CA ASN A 174 -25.32 -10.88 5.51
C ASN A 174 -23.98 -11.57 5.22
N SER A 175 -23.53 -12.45 6.13
CA SER A 175 -22.24 -13.14 6.02
C SER A 175 -22.13 -14.11 4.84
N GLN A 176 -23.24 -14.42 4.17
CA GLN A 176 -23.26 -15.24 2.96
C GLN A 176 -22.96 -14.42 1.70
N ASN A 177 -23.10 -13.09 1.75
CA ASN A 177 -22.71 -12.23 0.64
C ASN A 177 -21.21 -11.88 0.75
N ILE A 178 -20.39 -12.69 0.08
CA ILE A 178 -18.93 -12.52 0.06
C ILE A 178 -18.54 -11.89 -1.27
N LYS A 179 -17.74 -10.82 -1.21
CA LYS A 179 -17.23 -10.11 -2.39
C LYS A 179 -15.70 -10.08 -2.39
N PRO A 180 -15.06 -10.26 -3.56
CA PRO A 180 -13.64 -10.04 -3.70
C PRO A 180 -13.33 -8.54 -3.61
N ILE A 181 -12.23 -8.20 -2.97
CA ILE A 181 -11.67 -6.85 -2.92
C ILE A 181 -10.18 -6.94 -3.24
N THR A 182 -9.75 -6.10 -4.16
CA THR A 182 -8.33 -5.99 -4.55
C THR A 182 -7.90 -4.55 -4.42
N GLY A 183 -6.63 -4.31 -4.14
CA GLY A 183 -6.14 -2.94 -4.11
C GLY A 183 -4.67 -2.84 -3.82
N THR A 184 -4.23 -1.60 -3.68
CA THR A 184 -2.85 -1.25 -3.39
C THR A 184 -2.81 -0.19 -2.31
N PHE A 185 -1.74 -0.17 -1.53
CA PHE A 185 -1.48 0.96 -0.68
C PHE A 185 0.00 1.26 -0.61
N HIS A 186 0.30 2.52 -0.32
CA HIS A 186 1.63 3.00 -0.07
C HIS A 186 1.56 3.97 1.09
N PHE A 187 2.07 3.55 2.24
CA PHE A 187 1.96 4.31 3.48
C PHE A 187 3.32 4.68 4.03
N LYS A 188 3.36 5.85 4.68
CA LYS A 188 4.45 6.25 5.55
C LYS A 188 4.14 5.78 6.97
N VAL A 189 5.04 4.98 7.54
CA VAL A 189 4.87 4.34 8.85
C VAL A 189 6.11 4.53 9.72
N ARG A 190 5.95 4.31 11.03
CA ARG A 190 7.00 4.45 12.04
C ARG A 190 7.16 3.18 12.86
N THR A 191 8.40 2.80 13.11
CA THR A 191 8.76 1.75 14.08
C THR A 191 9.63 2.35 15.17
N SER A 192 9.73 1.69 16.33
CA SER A 192 10.75 2.00 17.32
C SER A 192 12.13 1.93 16.67
N LYS A 193 12.97 2.92 16.99
CA LYS A 193 14.34 2.98 16.49
C LYS A 193 15.23 2.04 17.30
N ASN A 194 15.57 0.90 16.70
CA ASN A 194 16.49 -0.11 17.21
C ASN A 194 17.42 -0.62 16.11
#